data_AF-A0A0B6YD68-F1
#
_entry.id   AF-A0A0B6YD68-F1
#
_cell.length_a   1.000
_cell.length_b   1.000
_cell.length_c   1.000
_cell.angle_alpha   90.00
_cell.angle_beta   90.00
_cell.angle_gamma   90.00
#
_symmetry.space_group_name_H-M   'P 1'
#
loop_
_entity.id
_entity.type
_entity.pdbx_description
1 polymer ?
#
loop_
_entity_poly.entity_id
_entity_poly.type
_entity_poly.pdbx_seq_one_letter_code
_entity_poly.pdbx_strand_id
1 'polypeptide(L)'
;NFHQIPVNCPYKTKASNYNRDGQMCVDCNQDGSPNYYPNAFNGPTENCRYLETPMCVFGEIARYETVDEDNYSQAALFYRSILTPDEQTHLAINIANALRDTTTCIQYRVLDSFYNVDPDLVLKIQMYMGNSEATEEELAVQAGYANDVNNRKN
;
A
#
# COMPACT_ATOMS: atom_id res chain seq x y z
N ASN A 1 -13.19 0.78 23.60
CA ASN A 1 -14.26 1.80 23.56
C ASN A 1 -14.01 2.99 22.61
N PHE A 2 -13.09 2.92 21.64
CA PHE A 2 -12.85 4.07 20.72
C PHE A 2 -14.08 4.41 19.83
N HIS A 3 -14.92 3.42 19.54
CA HIS A 3 -16.20 3.61 18.83
C HIS A 3 -17.22 4.45 19.61
N GLN A 4 -17.04 4.67 20.92
CA GLN A 4 -17.92 5.52 21.73
C GLN A 4 -17.60 7.02 21.59
N ILE A 5 -16.46 7.38 20.97
CA ILE A 5 -16.10 8.77 20.68
C ILE A 5 -17.10 9.32 19.66
N PRO A 6 -17.68 10.54 19.83
CA PRO A 6 -18.80 11.03 19.03
C PRO A 6 -18.61 10.94 17.50
N VAL A 7 -17.39 11.17 17.00
CA VAL A 7 -17.09 11.09 15.56
C VAL A 7 -17.05 9.65 15.02
N ASN A 8 -16.71 8.68 15.86
CA ASN A 8 -16.64 7.25 15.50
C ASN A 8 -17.94 6.50 15.82
N CYS A 9 -18.81 7.12 16.62
CA CYS A 9 -20.05 6.51 17.06
C CYS A 9 -21.03 6.41 15.88
N PRO A 10 -21.62 5.23 15.63
CA PRO A 10 -22.59 5.05 14.57
C PRO A 10 -23.93 5.68 14.94
N TYR A 11 -23.99 7.02 15.04
CA TYR A 11 -25.09 7.78 15.66
C TYR A 11 -26.48 7.58 15.03
N LYS A 12 -26.55 7.11 13.77
CA LYS A 12 -27.82 6.80 13.09
C LYS A 12 -28.40 5.43 13.47
N THR A 13 -27.68 4.66 14.27
CA THR A 13 -28.10 3.35 14.75
C THR A 13 -27.63 3.16 16.20
N LYS A 14 -28.00 2.05 16.82
CA LYS A 14 -27.51 1.66 18.15
C LYS A 14 -26.89 0.28 18.04
N ALA A 15 -25.62 0.16 18.43
CA ALA A 15 -24.99 -1.14 18.56
C ALA A 15 -25.71 -1.93 19.66
N SER A 16 -26.19 -3.12 19.31
CA SER A 16 -26.83 -4.05 20.23
C SER A 16 -26.06 -5.36 20.12
N ASN A 17 -25.15 -5.60 21.07
CA ASN A 17 -24.19 -6.71 21.01
C ASN A 17 -23.77 -7.16 22.43
N TYR A 18 -22.81 -8.07 22.49
CA TYR A 18 -22.37 -8.67 23.75
C TYR A 18 -21.05 -8.11 24.29
N ASN A 19 -20.50 -7.06 23.66
CA ASN A 19 -19.32 -6.38 24.19
C ASN A 19 -19.69 -5.58 25.45
N ARG A 20 -18.86 -5.69 26.49
CA ARG A 20 -19.00 -4.99 27.77
C ARG A 20 -17.66 -4.46 28.27
N ASP A 21 -17.74 -3.47 29.14
CA ASP A 21 -16.64 -2.92 29.93
C ASP A 21 -15.49 -2.38 29.05
N GLY A 22 -14.24 -2.62 29.47
CA GLY A 22 -13.05 -2.11 28.82
C GLY A 22 -12.71 -0.67 29.25
N GLN A 23 -11.45 -0.29 29.01
CA GLN A 23 -10.95 1.02 29.37
C GLN A 23 -11.74 2.14 28.65
N MET A 24 -12.02 3.21 29.40
CA MET A 24 -12.80 4.37 28.92
C MET A 24 -14.18 3.96 28.37
N CYS A 25 -14.91 3.08 29.08
CA CYS A 25 -16.33 2.88 28.84
C CYS A 25 -17.08 4.11 29.33
N VAL A 26 -17.59 4.93 28.40
CA VAL A 26 -18.23 6.22 28.68
C VAL A 26 -19.73 6.22 28.42
N ASP A 27 -20.23 5.20 27.73
CA ASP A 27 -21.67 4.96 27.61
C ASP A 27 -22.21 4.14 28.78
N CYS A 28 -23.51 3.81 28.74
CA CYS A 28 -24.16 3.01 29.78
C CYS A 28 -23.80 1.52 29.73
N ASN A 29 -22.81 1.12 28.91
CA ASN A 29 -22.34 -0.26 28.80
C ASN A 29 -23.46 -1.28 28.52
N GLN A 30 -24.50 -0.86 27.78
CA GLN A 30 -25.72 -1.62 27.50
C GLN A 30 -26.53 -2.05 28.74
N ASP A 31 -26.36 -1.33 29.85
CA ASP A 31 -27.09 -1.49 31.12
C ASP A 31 -27.10 -2.95 31.62
N GLY A 32 -28.22 -3.43 32.15
CA GLY A 32 -28.39 -4.81 32.64
C GLY A 32 -28.74 -5.83 31.54
N SER A 33 -28.51 -5.50 30.26
CA SER A 33 -28.84 -6.42 29.16
C SER A 33 -27.99 -7.69 29.23
N PRO A 34 -28.53 -8.88 28.90
CA PRO A 34 -27.77 -10.14 28.88
C PRO A 34 -26.45 -9.99 28.12
N ASN A 35 -25.36 -10.48 28.70
CA ASN A 35 -24.00 -10.36 28.18
C ASN A 35 -23.45 -11.66 27.57
N TYR A 36 -24.30 -12.64 27.29
CA TYR A 36 -23.94 -13.92 26.69
C TYR A 36 -24.91 -14.33 25.57
N TYR A 37 -24.41 -15.10 24.61
CA TYR A 37 -25.20 -15.63 23.48
C TYR A 37 -24.92 -17.13 23.29
N PRO A 38 -25.93 -17.96 22.99
CA PRO A 38 -27.37 -17.64 22.98
C PRO A 38 -27.92 -17.43 24.40
N ASN A 39 -29.03 -16.69 24.54
CA ASN A 39 -29.71 -16.50 25.82
C ASN A 39 -31.24 -16.55 25.67
N ALA A 40 -31.94 -16.84 26.77
CA ALA A 40 -33.41 -16.88 26.84
C ALA A 40 -34.04 -15.55 27.32
N PHE A 41 -33.24 -14.49 27.43
CA PHE A 41 -33.62 -13.22 28.08
C PHE A 41 -33.75 -12.08 27.07
N ASN A 42 -34.11 -12.41 25.82
CA ASN A 42 -34.42 -11.46 24.75
C ASN A 42 -33.25 -10.50 24.42
N GLY A 43 -32.00 -10.99 24.52
CA GLY A 43 -30.82 -10.25 24.09
C GLY A 43 -30.69 -10.16 22.56
N PRO A 44 -29.68 -9.43 22.06
CA PRO A 44 -29.41 -9.27 20.62
C PRO A 44 -29.32 -10.62 19.88
N THR A 45 -29.93 -10.72 18.69
CA THR A 45 -29.90 -11.94 17.86
C THR A 45 -29.21 -11.68 16.52
N GLU A 46 -28.67 -12.74 15.93
CA GLU A 46 -28.11 -12.70 14.58
C GLU A 46 -29.20 -12.43 13.53
N ASN A 47 -28.81 -11.83 12.42
CA ASN A 47 -29.71 -11.54 11.30
C ASN A 47 -29.15 -12.12 10.01
N CYS A 48 -29.74 -13.24 9.58
CA CYS A 48 -29.31 -13.99 8.39
C CYS A 48 -29.38 -13.18 7.09
N ARG A 49 -30.10 -12.05 7.05
CA ARG A 49 -30.14 -11.15 5.89
C ARG A 49 -28.76 -10.54 5.56
N TYR A 50 -27.88 -10.44 6.54
CA TYR A 50 -26.57 -9.81 6.41
C TYR A 50 -25.42 -10.82 6.39
N LEU A 51 -25.69 -12.11 6.18
CA LEU A 51 -24.65 -13.12 6.01
C LEU A 51 -23.77 -12.78 4.80
N GLU A 52 -22.46 -12.98 4.96
CA GLU A 52 -21.51 -12.84 3.88
C GLU A 52 -21.80 -13.84 2.75
N THR A 53 -21.49 -13.45 1.52
CA THR A 53 -21.64 -14.35 0.36
C THR A 53 -20.58 -15.45 0.43
N PRO A 54 -20.95 -16.75 0.34
CA PRO A 54 -19.98 -17.84 0.33
C PRO A 54 -19.00 -17.72 -0.85
N MET A 55 -17.71 -17.90 -0.58
CA MET A 55 -16.65 -17.92 -1.60
C MET A 55 -15.95 -19.27 -1.65
N CYS A 56 -15.76 -19.82 -2.85
CA CYS A 56 -14.97 -21.02 -3.05
C CYS A 56 -13.49 -20.63 -3.18
N VAL A 57 -12.62 -21.31 -2.45
CA VAL A 57 -11.17 -21.10 -2.48
C VAL A 57 -10.47 -22.41 -2.80
N PHE A 58 -9.38 -22.33 -3.57
CA PHE A 58 -8.59 -23.49 -4.02
C PHE A 58 -7.11 -23.21 -3.82
N GLY A 59 -6.34 -24.26 -3.51
CA GLY A 59 -4.90 -24.18 -3.30
C GLY A 59 -4.46 -24.69 -1.93
N GLU A 60 -3.16 -24.76 -1.72
CA GLU A 60 -2.56 -25.15 -0.44
C GLU A 60 -2.51 -23.95 0.51
N ILE A 61 -2.56 -24.23 1.83
CA ILE A 61 -2.35 -23.20 2.85
C ILE A 61 -0.85 -23.01 3.02
N ALA A 62 -0.29 -22.00 2.33
CA ALA A 62 1.14 -21.71 2.32
C ALA A 62 1.40 -20.20 2.29
N ARG A 63 2.67 -19.81 2.43
CA ARG A 63 3.12 -18.44 2.14
C ARG A 63 3.47 -18.38 0.66
N TYR A 64 2.70 -17.63 -0.10
CA TYR A 64 2.96 -17.40 -1.52
C TYR A 64 3.78 -16.12 -1.68
N GLU A 65 4.88 -16.21 -2.42
CA GLU A 65 5.67 -15.05 -2.82
C GLU A 65 5.07 -14.45 -4.10
N THR A 66 5.07 -13.13 -4.22
CA THR A 66 4.50 -12.39 -5.36
C THR A 66 5.58 -11.78 -6.26
N VAL A 67 6.79 -12.35 -6.22
CA VAL A 67 7.96 -11.80 -6.94
C VAL A 67 7.77 -11.75 -8.46
N ASP A 68 6.93 -12.63 -9.01
CA ASP A 68 6.63 -12.72 -10.44
C ASP A 68 5.44 -11.84 -10.87
N GLU A 69 4.88 -11.04 -9.96
CA GLU A 69 3.80 -10.11 -10.31
C GLU A 69 4.31 -8.94 -11.16
N ASP A 70 3.44 -8.45 -12.04
CA ASP A 70 3.73 -7.30 -12.89
C ASP A 70 3.67 -5.99 -12.10
N ASN A 71 4.85 -5.51 -11.72
CA ASN A 71 5.01 -4.30 -10.94
C ASN A 71 5.08 -3.01 -11.77
N TYR A 72 5.19 -3.10 -13.12
CA TYR A 72 5.60 -1.95 -13.94
C TYR A 72 4.60 -1.55 -15.03
N SER A 73 3.79 -2.47 -15.57
CA SER A 73 2.92 -2.13 -16.72
C SER A 73 1.88 -1.06 -16.39
N GLN A 74 1.28 -1.09 -15.20
CA GLN A 74 0.30 -0.07 -14.80
C GLN A 74 0.95 1.32 -14.62
N ALA A 75 2.16 1.35 -14.05
CA ALA A 75 2.92 2.58 -13.90
C ALA A 75 3.36 3.15 -15.27
N ALA A 76 3.77 2.27 -16.20
CA ALA A 76 4.14 2.66 -17.56
C ALA A 76 2.95 3.24 -18.31
N LEU A 77 1.77 2.61 -18.19
CA LEU A 77 0.52 3.12 -18.76
C LEU A 77 0.14 4.48 -18.18
N PHE A 78 0.24 4.65 -16.86
CA PHE A 78 -0.01 5.93 -16.20
C PHE A 78 0.93 7.02 -16.74
N TYR A 79 2.24 6.75 -16.79
CA TYR A 79 3.22 7.71 -17.25
C TYR A 79 3.03 8.10 -18.72
N ARG A 80 2.86 7.11 -19.60
CA ARG A 80 2.80 7.32 -21.06
C ARG A 80 1.45 7.84 -21.56
N SER A 81 0.36 7.36 -20.98
CA SER A 81 -0.97 7.53 -21.56
C SER A 81 -1.90 8.44 -20.76
N ILE A 82 -1.59 8.68 -19.47
CA ILE A 82 -2.44 9.52 -18.61
C ILE A 82 -1.80 10.90 -18.39
N LEU A 83 -0.49 10.95 -18.15
CA LEU A 83 0.20 12.21 -17.89
C LEU A 83 0.46 13.02 -19.16
N THR A 84 0.21 14.32 -19.06
CA THR A 84 0.68 15.30 -20.06
C THR A 84 2.20 15.51 -19.94
N PRO A 85 2.86 16.04 -20.99
CA PRO A 85 4.31 16.31 -20.94
C PRO A 85 4.75 17.19 -19.76
N ASP A 86 3.94 18.20 -19.41
CA ASP A 86 4.22 19.09 -18.28
C ASP A 86 4.12 18.33 -16.94
N GLU A 87 3.12 17.47 -16.79
CA GLU A 87 2.95 16.64 -15.59
C GLU A 87 4.05 15.57 -15.47
N GLN A 88 4.47 14.96 -16.56
CA GLN A 88 5.63 14.06 -16.59
C GLN A 88 6.91 14.78 -16.12
N THR A 89 7.07 16.04 -16.53
CA THR A 89 8.20 16.87 -16.13
C THR A 89 8.15 17.18 -14.63
N HIS A 90 6.99 17.61 -14.11
CA HIS A 90 6.80 17.84 -12.68
C HIS A 90 7.02 16.57 -11.85
N LEU A 91 6.55 15.42 -12.32
CA LEU A 91 6.80 14.13 -11.68
C LEU A 91 8.30 13.85 -11.57
N ALA A 92 9.05 14.00 -12.67
CA ALA A 92 10.49 13.79 -12.69
C ALA A 92 11.23 14.75 -11.74
N ILE A 93 10.86 16.04 -11.72
CA ILE A 93 11.43 17.04 -10.80
C ILE A 93 11.19 16.65 -9.33
N ASN A 94 9.97 16.23 -9.00
CA ASN A 94 9.62 15.84 -7.63
C ASN A 94 10.42 14.61 -7.18
N ILE A 95 10.56 13.61 -8.05
CA ILE A 95 11.36 12.41 -7.77
C ILE A 95 12.83 12.79 -7.62
N ALA A 96 13.38 13.58 -8.53
CA ALA A 96 14.77 14.02 -8.49
C ALA A 96 15.10 14.77 -7.18
N ASN A 97 14.24 15.69 -6.76
CA ASN A 97 14.42 16.45 -5.52
C ASN A 97 14.38 15.56 -4.27
N ALA A 98 13.54 14.51 -4.27
CA ALA A 98 13.51 13.54 -3.18
C ALA A 98 14.74 12.60 -3.20
N LEU A 99 15.26 12.28 -4.39
CA LEU A 99 16.29 11.27 -4.58
C LEU A 99 17.72 11.81 -4.41
N ARG A 100 17.97 13.08 -4.76
CA ARG A 100 19.32 13.69 -4.81
C ARG A 100 20.11 13.61 -3.50
N ASP A 101 19.43 13.69 -2.36
CA ASP A 101 20.06 13.72 -1.03
C ASP A 101 20.23 12.31 -0.42
N THR A 102 19.85 11.26 -1.15
CA THR A 102 20.01 9.86 -0.72
C THR A 102 21.37 9.29 -1.09
N THR A 103 21.76 8.17 -0.48
CA THR A 103 22.99 7.46 -0.86
C THR A 103 22.92 6.94 -2.29
N THR A 104 24.03 6.98 -3.01
CA THR A 104 24.14 6.52 -4.41
C THR A 104 23.55 5.13 -4.64
N CYS A 105 23.75 4.17 -3.74
CA CYS A 105 23.19 2.82 -3.89
C CYS A 105 21.65 2.79 -3.90
N ILE A 106 21.00 3.72 -3.22
CA ILE A 106 19.54 3.89 -3.24
C ILE A 106 19.12 4.60 -4.53
N GLN A 107 19.85 5.64 -4.93
CA GLN A 107 19.60 6.33 -6.21
C GLN A 107 19.57 5.33 -7.37
N TYR A 108 20.57 4.44 -7.47
CA TYR A 108 20.62 3.43 -8.51
C TYR A 108 19.44 2.46 -8.48
N ARG A 109 19.09 1.91 -7.31
CA ARG A 109 17.97 0.98 -7.20
C ARG A 109 16.62 1.60 -7.59
N VAL A 110 16.44 2.88 -7.26
CA VAL A 110 15.23 3.62 -7.61
C VAL A 110 15.18 3.90 -9.11
N LEU A 111 16.30 4.34 -9.69
CA LEU A 111 16.38 4.58 -11.14
C LEU A 111 16.18 3.28 -11.94
N ASP A 112 16.74 2.16 -11.49
CA ASP A 112 16.52 0.83 -12.09
C ASP A 112 15.04 0.43 -12.06
N SER A 113 14.35 0.67 -10.94
CA SER A 113 12.90 0.44 -10.85
C SER A 113 12.11 1.32 -11.81
N PHE A 114 12.46 2.60 -11.94
CA PHE A 114 11.79 3.52 -12.88
C PHE A 114 12.16 3.25 -14.34
N TYR A 115 13.33 2.65 -14.61
CA TYR A 115 13.71 2.25 -15.96
C TYR A 115 12.76 1.17 -16.50
N ASN A 116 12.37 0.23 -15.64
CA ASN A 116 11.35 -0.78 -15.96
C ASN A 116 9.95 -0.16 -16.21
N VAL A 117 9.69 1.06 -15.73
CA VAL A 117 8.47 1.82 -16.02
C VAL A 117 8.60 2.52 -17.37
N ASP A 118 9.58 3.42 -17.50
CA ASP A 118 9.86 4.14 -18.73
C ASP A 118 11.29 4.74 -18.72
N PRO A 119 12.10 4.51 -19.77
CA PRO A 119 13.43 5.11 -19.87
C PRO A 119 13.46 6.66 -19.93
N ASP A 120 12.47 7.31 -20.53
CA ASP A 120 12.38 8.79 -20.61
C ASP A 120 12.15 9.41 -19.22
N LEU A 121 11.41 8.71 -18.35
CA LEU A 121 11.25 9.13 -16.97
C LEU A 121 12.60 9.16 -16.23
N VAL A 122 13.41 8.12 -16.38
CA VAL A 122 14.74 8.04 -15.74
C VAL A 122 15.65 9.15 -16.25
N LEU A 123 15.67 9.40 -17.56
CA LEU A 123 16.45 10.47 -18.15
C LEU A 123 16.09 11.83 -17.54
N LYS A 124 14.79 12.14 -17.47
CA LYS A 124 14.30 13.39 -16.86
C LYS A 124 14.70 13.47 -15.38
N ILE A 125 14.57 12.39 -14.61
CA ILE A 125 14.97 12.39 -13.19
C ILE A 125 16.46 12.72 -13.05
N GLN A 126 17.33 12.08 -13.84
CA GLN A 126 18.78 12.30 -13.78
C GLN A 126 19.17 13.71 -14.19
N MET A 127 18.51 14.26 -15.22
CA MET A 127 18.68 15.65 -15.62
C MET A 127 18.41 16.61 -14.45
N TYR A 128 17.32 16.39 -13.71
CA TYR A 128 16.95 17.24 -12.58
C TYR A 128 17.72 16.94 -11.28
N MET A 129 18.36 15.77 -11.15
CA MET A 129 19.29 15.49 -10.05
C MET A 129 20.64 16.22 -10.21
N GLY A 130 20.99 16.66 -11.42
CA GLY A 130 22.26 17.33 -11.72
C GLY A 130 23.38 16.41 -12.21
N ASN A 131 23.09 15.14 -12.53
CA ASN A 131 24.05 14.20 -13.12
C ASN A 131 24.05 14.32 -14.66
N SER A 132 24.33 15.50 -15.20
CA SER A 132 24.28 15.78 -16.65
C SER A 132 25.34 15.05 -17.50
N GLU A 133 26.10 14.10 -16.94
CA GLU A 133 27.24 13.45 -17.61
C GLU A 133 27.20 11.91 -17.57
N ALA A 134 26.18 11.27 -16.99
CA ALA A 134 26.09 9.81 -17.04
C ALA A 134 25.48 9.37 -18.38
N THR A 135 26.29 8.75 -19.24
CA THR A 135 25.86 8.21 -20.53
C THR A 135 25.01 6.95 -20.35
N GLU A 136 24.14 6.62 -21.33
CA GLU A 136 23.32 5.39 -21.32
C GLU A 136 24.18 4.12 -21.08
N GLU A 137 25.43 4.12 -21.55
CA GLU A 137 26.39 3.03 -21.33
C GLU A 137 26.86 2.91 -19.88
N GLU A 138 27.08 4.01 -19.16
CA GLU A 138 27.52 3.97 -17.75
C GLU A 138 26.41 3.48 -16.81
N LEU A 139 25.16 3.83 -17.13
CA LEU A 139 23.99 3.37 -16.39
C LEU A 139 23.71 1.89 -16.62
N ALA A 140 23.86 1.40 -17.85
CA ALA A 140 23.73 -0.02 -18.19
C ALA A 140 24.84 -0.87 -17.53
N VAL A 141 26.09 -0.37 -17.51
CA VAL A 141 27.21 -1.05 -16.86
C VAL A 141 27.01 -1.10 -15.34
N GLN A 142 26.56 -0.01 -14.71
CA GLN A 142 26.33 0.02 -13.25
C GLN A 142 25.12 -0.81 -12.81
N ALA A 143 24.06 -0.90 -13.62
CA ALA A 143 22.95 -1.82 -13.38
C ALA A 143 23.40 -3.30 -13.44
N GLY A 144 24.30 -3.63 -14.38
CA GLY A 144 24.96 -4.93 -14.44
C GLY A 144 25.76 -5.26 -13.18
N TYR A 145 26.55 -4.31 -12.66
CA TYR A 145 27.31 -4.49 -11.41
C TYR A 145 26.43 -4.66 -10.17
N ALA A 146 25.28 -3.98 -10.08
CA ALA A 146 24.38 -4.09 -8.94
C ALA A 146 23.69 -5.48 -8.86
N ASN A 147 23.34 -6.04 -10.01
CA ASN A 147 22.80 -7.41 -10.12
C ASN A 147 23.85 -8.46 -9.71
N ASP A 148 25.10 -8.24 -10.09
CA ASP A 148 26.22 -9.14 -9.78
C ASP A 148 26.58 -9.14 -8.27
N VAL A 149 26.41 -8.01 -7.58
CA VAL A 149 26.63 -7.91 -6.12
C VAL A 149 25.51 -8.56 -5.32
N ASN A 150 24.25 -8.47 -5.79
CA ASN A 150 23.13 -9.17 -5.15
C ASN A 150 23.23 -10.69 -5.34
N ASN A 151 23.76 -11.17 -6.47
CA ASN A 151 23.90 -12.60 -6.75
C ASN A 151 25.09 -13.25 -5.99
N ARG A 152 26.08 -12.48 -5.54
CA ARG A 152 27.21 -12.96 -4.71
C ARG A 152 26.89 -13.05 -3.20
N LYS A 153 25.70 -12.60 -2.78
CA LYS A 153 25.27 -12.64 -1.37
C LYS A 153 24.25 -13.74 -1.07
N ASN A 154 23.97 -14.61 -2.03
CA ASN A 154 23.20 -15.85 -1.85
C ASN A 154 24.14 -17.05 -1.81
#